data_AF-A0A8K0Y0Q4-F1
#
_entry.id   AF-A0A8K0Y0Q4-F1
#
_cell.length_a   1.000
_cell.length_b   1.000
_cell.length_c   1.000
_cell.angle_alpha   90.00
_cell.angle_beta   90.00
_cell.angle_gamma   90.00
#
_symmetry.space_group_name_H-M   'P 1'
#
loop_
_entity.id
_entity.type
_entity.pdbx_description
1 polymer ?
#
loop_
_entity_poly.entity_id
_entity_poly.type
_entity_poly.pdbx_seq_one_letter_code
_entity_poly.pdbx_strand_id
1 'polypeptide(L)'
;MNQQAVPLTLSALALAACVPAVAPVAPGPVMLDGVTYEVTRRPSQAVLVRRLDRPFQNWEGMEARRAADRFCQGRANSSIRDRFVGDGWLIVEGCA
;
A
#
# COMPACT_ATOMS: atom_id res chain seq x y z
N MET A 1 73.44 -8.94 -11.15
CA MET A 1 72.23 -8.47 -11.86
C MET A 1 71.45 -9.68 -12.31
N ASN A 2 70.19 -9.82 -11.88
CA ASN A 2 69.03 -10.25 -12.68
C ASN A 2 67.91 -10.77 -11.75
N GLN A 3 66.95 -9.88 -11.48
CA GLN A 3 65.68 -10.18 -10.84
C GLN A 3 64.71 -10.70 -11.90
N GLN A 4 63.95 -11.76 -11.62
CA GLN A 4 62.78 -12.13 -12.43
C GLN A 4 61.52 -12.04 -11.56
N ALA A 5 60.65 -11.11 -11.97
CA ALA A 5 59.44 -10.72 -11.29
C ALA A 5 58.28 -11.66 -11.61
N VAL A 6 57.46 -11.95 -10.60
CA VAL A 6 56.23 -12.74 -10.67
C VAL A 6 55.12 -11.89 -11.33
N PRO A 7 54.39 -12.38 -12.34
CA PRO A 7 53.29 -11.65 -12.93
C PRO A 7 52.04 -11.82 -12.06
N LEU A 8 51.61 -10.73 -11.41
CA LEU A 8 50.32 -10.62 -10.73
C LEU A 8 49.22 -10.33 -11.77
N THR A 9 48.38 -11.32 -12.04
CA THR A 9 47.17 -11.16 -12.85
C THR A 9 46.10 -10.41 -12.04
N LEU A 10 45.93 -9.13 -12.36
CA LEU A 10 44.90 -8.23 -11.83
C LEU A 10 43.51 -8.73 -12.24
N SER A 11 42.76 -9.28 -11.28
CA SER A 11 41.34 -9.57 -11.43
C SER A 11 40.53 -8.27 -11.43
N ALA A 12 39.91 -7.94 -12.57
CA ALA A 12 38.98 -6.84 -12.70
C ALA A 12 37.71 -7.12 -11.89
N LEU A 13 37.51 -6.38 -10.79
CA LEU A 13 36.26 -6.35 -10.04
C LEU A 13 35.18 -5.67 -10.91
N ALA A 14 34.23 -6.46 -11.40
CA ALA A 14 33.03 -5.97 -12.05
C ALA A 14 32.21 -5.15 -11.04
N LEU A 15 32.10 -3.84 -11.28
CA LEU A 15 31.23 -2.96 -10.51
C LEU A 15 29.76 -3.38 -10.74
N ALA A 16 29.17 -4.02 -9.74
CA ALA A 16 27.74 -4.26 -9.68
C ALA A 16 27.00 -2.91 -9.65
N ALA A 17 26.30 -2.58 -10.74
CA ALA A 17 25.46 -1.39 -10.81
C ALA A 17 24.27 -1.55 -9.84
N CYS A 18 24.18 -0.67 -8.84
CA CYS A 18 23.00 -0.56 -7.99
C CYS A 18 21.85 0.05 -8.81
N VAL A 19 20.83 -0.76 -9.11
CA VAL A 19 19.55 -0.24 -9.62
C VAL A 19 18.76 0.30 -8.42
N PRO A 20 18.36 1.58 -8.39
CA PRO A 20 17.49 2.07 -7.33
C PRO A 20 16.12 1.40 -7.45
N ALA A 21 15.76 0.59 -6.46
CA ALA A 21 14.41 0.07 -6.34
C ALA A 21 13.46 1.24 -6.06
N VAL A 22 12.58 1.55 -7.01
CA VAL A 22 11.48 2.51 -6.78
C VAL A 22 10.53 1.88 -5.76
N ALA A 23 10.50 2.44 -4.55
CA ALA A 23 9.54 2.00 -3.54
C ALA A 23 8.11 2.27 -4.04
N PRO A 24 7.17 1.34 -3.85
CA PRO A 24 5.78 1.57 -4.20
C PRO A 24 5.25 2.77 -3.41
N VAL A 25 4.68 3.75 -4.12
CA VAL A 25 4.02 4.90 -3.50
C VAL A 25 2.86 4.38 -2.67
N ALA A 26 2.90 4.60 -1.36
CA ALA A 26 1.77 4.30 -0.49
C ALA A 26 0.55 5.07 -1.02
N PRO A 27 -0.62 4.41 -1.14
CA PRO A 27 -1.83 5.11 -1.56
C PRO A 27 -2.09 6.30 -0.64
N GLY A 28 -2.22 7.49 -1.23
CA GLY A 28 -2.56 8.70 -0.49
C GLY A 28 -3.99 8.67 0.04
N PRO A 29 -4.35 9.63 0.91
CA PRO A 29 -5.71 9.78 1.40
C PRO A 29 -6.71 9.99 0.25
N VAL A 30 -7.90 9.39 0.39
CA VAL A 30 -9.00 9.52 -0.56
C VAL A 30 -9.86 10.71 -0.18
N MET A 31 -10.14 11.60 -1.13
CA MET A 31 -11.12 12.68 -0.98
C MET A 31 -12.43 12.27 -1.64
N LEU A 32 -13.53 12.28 -0.88
CA LEU A 32 -14.89 12.02 -1.38
C LEU A 32 -15.85 13.03 -0.74
N ASP A 33 -16.57 13.78 -1.57
CA ASP A 33 -17.56 14.77 -1.13
C ASP A 33 -17.01 15.80 -0.12
N GLY A 34 -15.73 16.18 -0.25
CA GLY A 34 -15.04 17.11 0.66
C GLY A 34 -14.58 16.50 1.98
N VAL A 35 -14.82 15.19 2.20
CA VAL A 35 -14.33 14.44 3.36
C VAL A 35 -13.08 13.66 2.97
N THR A 36 -12.09 13.66 3.84
CA THR A 36 -10.84 12.92 3.64
C THR A 36 -10.86 11.59 4.40
N TYR A 37 -10.48 10.53 3.71
CA TYR A 37 -10.42 9.17 4.22
C TYR A 37 -9.00 8.64 4.12
N GLU A 38 -8.52 8.03 5.19
CA GLU A 38 -7.38 7.14 5.14
C GLU A 38 -7.87 5.76 4.73
N VAL A 39 -7.27 5.21 3.68
CA VAL A 39 -7.63 3.90 3.15
C VAL A 39 -6.38 3.02 3.09
N THR A 40 -6.38 1.96 3.88
CA THR A 40 -5.23 1.05 4.00
C THR A 40 -5.61 -0.34 3.48
N ARG A 41 -4.83 -0.85 2.52
CA ARG A 41 -4.92 -2.25 2.10
C ARG A 41 -4.15 -3.13 3.08
N ARG A 42 -4.80 -4.15 3.62
CA ARG A 42 -4.20 -5.18 4.47
C ARG A 42 -3.54 -6.27 3.61
N PRO A 43 -2.60 -7.07 4.17
CA PRO A 43 -2.03 -8.21 3.46
C PRO A 43 -3.06 -9.21 2.92
N SER A 44 -4.21 -9.32 3.59
CA SER A 44 -5.35 -10.14 3.17
C SER A 44 -6.20 -9.54 2.04
N GLN A 45 -5.73 -8.49 1.37
CA GLN A 45 -6.47 -7.66 0.40
C GLN A 45 -7.63 -6.83 0.97
N ALA A 46 -8.09 -7.12 2.19
CA ALA A 46 -9.11 -6.32 2.87
C ALA A 46 -8.70 -4.84 2.94
N VAL A 47 -9.69 -3.95 2.81
CA VAL A 47 -9.47 -2.51 2.84
C VAL A 47 -10.06 -1.94 4.12
N LEU A 48 -9.21 -1.34 4.96
CA LEU A 48 -9.66 -0.58 6.13
C LEU A 48 -9.83 0.88 5.73
N VAL A 49 -11.01 1.43 6.00
CA VAL A 49 -11.34 2.83 5.77
C VAL A 49 -11.50 3.52 7.11
N ARG A 50 -10.76 4.60 7.30
CA ARG A 50 -10.88 5.53 8.43
C ARG A 50 -11.20 6.91 7.89
N ARG A 51 -12.06 7.63 8.58
CA ARG A 51 -12.40 9.01 8.25
C ARG A 51 -11.56 9.95 9.12
N LEU A 52 -10.98 10.99 8.53
CA LEU A 52 -9.98 11.82 9.23
C LEU A 52 -10.55 12.95 10.07
N ASP A 53 -11.75 13.44 9.77
CA ASP A 53 -12.41 14.53 10.50
C ASP A 53 -13.14 14.03 11.77
N ARG A 54 -13.73 12.84 11.72
CA ARG A 54 -14.37 12.17 12.86
C ARG A 54 -14.40 10.65 12.69
N PRO A 55 -14.49 9.87 13.79
CA PRO A 55 -14.69 8.42 13.71
C PRO A 55 -15.99 8.05 12.98
N PHE A 56 -15.98 6.89 12.31
CA PHE A 56 -17.23 6.32 11.80
C PHE A 56 -18.12 5.82 12.92
N GLN A 57 -19.43 5.84 12.67
CA GLN A 57 -20.40 5.08 13.44
C GLN A 57 -20.60 3.69 12.82
N ASN A 58 -21.05 2.73 13.64
CA ASN A 58 -21.24 1.34 13.22
C ASN A 58 -22.42 1.11 12.24
N TRP A 59 -23.19 2.15 11.91
CA TRP A 59 -24.21 2.12 10.85
C TRP A 59 -23.77 2.82 9.56
N GLU A 60 -22.58 3.43 9.52
CA GLU A 60 -22.10 4.23 8.38
C GLU A 60 -21.30 3.39 7.35
N GLY A 61 -21.51 2.06 7.31
CA GLY A 61 -20.73 1.16 6.44
C GLY A 61 -20.87 1.45 4.94
N MET A 62 -22.02 1.95 4.51
CA MET A 62 -22.23 2.37 3.12
C MET A 62 -21.35 3.55 2.72
N GLU A 63 -21.08 4.48 3.62
CA GLU A 63 -20.18 5.61 3.33
C GLU A 63 -18.73 5.13 3.23
N ALA A 64 -18.30 4.28 4.16
CA ALA A 64 -16.99 3.66 4.10
C ALA A 64 -16.79 2.85 2.80
N ARG A 65 -17.83 2.12 2.35
CA ARG A 65 -17.81 1.41 1.07
C ARG A 65 -17.57 2.35 -0.10
N ARG A 66 -18.21 3.53 -0.15
CA ARG A 66 -17.98 4.53 -1.22
C ARG A 66 -16.54 5.03 -1.24
N ALA A 67 -15.96 5.30 -0.06
CA ALA A 67 -14.56 5.69 0.04
C ALA A 67 -13.61 4.56 -0.39
N ALA A 68 -13.88 3.31 0.01
CA ALA A 68 -13.15 2.14 -0.47
C ALA A 68 -13.30 1.96 -1.99
N ASP A 69 -14.47 2.22 -2.55
CA ASP A 69 -14.71 2.10 -3.99
C ASP A 69 -13.90 3.14 -4.77
N ARG A 70 -13.82 4.37 -4.26
CA ARG A 70 -12.97 5.42 -4.82
C ARG A 70 -11.49 5.06 -4.79
N PHE A 71 -11.04 4.38 -3.73
CA PHE A 71 -9.68 3.82 -3.63
C PHE A 71 -9.46 2.66 -4.62
N CYS A 72 -10.44 1.77 -4.73
CA CYS A 72 -10.43 0.60 -5.60
C CYS A 72 -10.77 0.91 -7.07
N GLN A 73 -10.86 2.18 -7.47
CA GLN A 73 -11.23 2.59 -8.82
C GLN A 73 -12.56 1.99 -9.31
N GLY A 74 -13.58 1.96 -8.44
CA GLY A 74 -14.91 1.42 -8.77
C GLY A 74 -15.06 -0.09 -8.57
N ARG A 75 -14.05 -0.74 -7.98
CA ARG A 75 -14.00 -2.20 -7.83
C ARG A 75 -13.98 -2.66 -6.38
N ALA A 76 -14.48 -1.87 -5.43
CA ALA A 76 -14.59 -2.36 -4.06
C ALA A 76 -15.63 -3.48 -4.00
N ASN A 77 -15.27 -4.63 -3.44
CA ASN A 77 -16.16 -5.77 -3.26
C ASN A 77 -16.60 -5.88 -1.79
N SER A 78 -17.90 -5.86 -1.53
CA SER A 78 -18.43 -6.02 -0.17
C SER A 78 -18.77 -7.46 0.15
N SER A 79 -18.78 -7.75 1.44
CA SER A 79 -19.28 -9.00 1.99
C SER A 79 -20.22 -8.74 3.16
N ILE A 80 -21.04 -9.75 3.49
CA ILE A 80 -21.75 -9.81 4.78
C ILE A 80 -20.79 -9.79 5.98
N ARG A 81 -19.50 -10.02 5.75
CA ARG A 81 -18.44 -10.02 6.77
C ARG A 81 -17.82 -8.64 6.99
N ASP A 82 -18.18 -7.65 6.17
CA ASP A 82 -17.75 -6.27 6.34
C ASP A 82 -18.21 -5.76 7.69
N ARG A 83 -17.30 -5.09 8.41
CA ARG A 83 -17.56 -4.76 9.82
C ARG A 83 -16.86 -3.50 10.25
N PHE A 84 -17.49 -2.83 11.21
CA PHE A 84 -16.86 -1.79 11.98
C PHE A 84 -15.80 -2.38 12.91
N VAL A 85 -14.60 -1.82 12.91
CA VAL A 85 -13.46 -2.27 13.72
C VAL A 85 -12.74 -1.03 14.28
N GLY A 86 -12.79 -0.86 15.60
CA GLY A 86 -12.21 0.30 16.27
C GLY A 86 -12.97 1.57 15.96
N ASP A 87 -12.46 2.36 15.02
CA ASP A 87 -13.00 3.65 14.54
C ASP A 87 -13.22 3.68 13.02
N GLY A 88 -13.00 2.55 12.35
CA GLY A 88 -13.04 2.41 10.91
C GLY A 88 -13.90 1.24 10.45
N TRP A 89 -14.03 1.12 9.14
CA TRP A 89 -14.77 0.04 8.50
C TRP A 89 -13.84 -0.83 7.67
N LEU A 90 -13.92 -2.14 7.89
CA LEU A 90 -13.16 -3.13 7.16
C LEU A 90 -14.03 -3.74 6.05
N ILE A 91 -13.65 -3.48 4.80
CA ILE A 91 -14.21 -4.11 3.60
C ILE A 91 -13.39 -5.37 3.33
N VAL A 92 -13.95 -6.54 3.65
CA VAL A 92 -13.19 -7.79 3.81
C VAL A 92 -12.65 -8.31 2.49
N GLU A 93 -13.44 -8.24 1.42
CA GLU A 93 -13.00 -8.69 0.09
C GLU A 93 -12.12 -7.66 -0.63
N GLY A 94 -12.05 -6.43 -0.10
CA GLY A 94 -11.17 -5.38 -0.62
C GLY A 94 -11.52 -4.92 -2.03
N CYS A 95 -10.52 -4.83 -2.91
CA CYS A 95 -10.72 -4.51 -4.32
C CYS A 95 -10.73 -5.80 -5.16
N ALA A 96 -11.73 -5.95 -6.02
CA ALA A 96 -11.84 -7.04 -7.01
C ALA A 96 -10.91 -6.85 -8.21
#